data_AF-A0A423X682-F1
#
_entry.id   AF-A0A423X682-F1
#
_cell.length_a   1.000
_cell.length_b   1.000
_cell.length_c   1.000
_cell.angle_alpha   90.00
_cell.angle_beta   90.00
_cell.angle_gamma   90.00
#
_symmetry.space_group_name_H-M   'P 1'
#
loop_
_entity.id
_entity.type
_entity.pdbx_description
1 polymer ?
#
loop_
_entity_poly.entity_id
_entity_poly.type
_entity_poly.pdbx_seq_one_letter_code
_entity_poly.pdbx_strand_id
1 'polypeptide(L)'
;MAQQTAAVQDDNAATNELWRVELAREMSEDVADGVAVQFPSILLDLLTKWPVDGVEAAREAARRIDADYRDVYLPSDPLLRGQEDKGMAGYLSHLYGLVMSVATFIDCDDPLQDALVQLLVELRKLPPTVYKIWGEDCLVYTSDPIFPDTTEDRWNANFGIAPSVLLSSGPPLDDSEKAAYERRCDSWVNFSSFLARCTAQGFYDDDSSLYKDASVDIPLGLGLEGESSPGKLGSCRLMVSLQWILHCGDKIRDNMIQSDKPKWNMGKWDQWVAKLKEIEEGGIEDAKVKAAAEKVLAGLVSTDAS
;
A
#
# COMPACT_ATOMS: atom_id res chain seq x y z
N MET A 1 7.66 1.62 -45.63
CA MET A 1 7.97 2.09 -44.27
C MET A 1 6.72 2.70 -43.68
N ALA A 2 5.96 1.96 -42.88
CA ALA A 2 4.96 2.45 -41.92
C ALA A 2 4.29 1.22 -41.27
N GLN A 3 4.89 0.69 -40.20
CA GLN A 3 4.26 -0.28 -39.29
C GLN A 3 5.14 -0.40 -38.04
N GLN A 4 5.01 0.56 -37.13
CA GLN A 4 5.52 0.49 -35.76
C GLN A 4 4.89 1.65 -34.99
N THR A 5 3.64 1.48 -34.56
CA THR A 5 2.97 2.44 -33.65
C THR A 5 1.78 1.86 -32.89
N ALA A 6 1.35 0.62 -33.18
CA ALA A 6 0.20 0.01 -32.50
C ALA A 6 0.56 -0.87 -31.28
N ALA A 7 1.82 -1.29 -31.12
CA ALA A 7 2.18 -2.26 -30.06
C ALA A 7 2.41 -1.65 -28.67
N VAL A 8 2.60 -0.33 -28.55
CA VAL A 8 2.91 0.32 -27.26
C VAL A 8 1.64 0.67 -26.46
N GLN A 9 0.47 0.70 -27.11
CA GLN A 9 -0.81 0.99 -26.44
C GLN A 9 -1.49 -0.25 -25.83
N ASP A 10 -1.21 -1.45 -26.34
CA ASP A 10 -1.86 -2.69 -25.89
C ASP A 10 -1.27 -3.22 -24.57
N ASP A 11 0.05 -3.10 -24.36
CA ASP A 11 0.70 -3.55 -23.12
C ASP A 11 0.32 -2.71 -21.89
N ASN A 12 0.04 -1.41 -22.07
CA ASN A 12 -0.42 -0.55 -20.97
C ASN A 12 -1.89 -0.80 -20.57
N ALA A 13 -2.73 -1.25 -21.50
CA ALA A 13 -4.11 -1.64 -21.18
C ALA A 13 -4.14 -2.99 -20.43
N ALA A 14 -3.27 -3.93 -20.79
CA ALA A 14 -3.18 -5.24 -20.14
C ALA A 14 -2.67 -5.15 -18.68
N THR A 15 -1.74 -4.24 -18.38
CA THR A 15 -1.24 -4.04 -17.00
C THR A 15 -2.27 -3.36 -16.10
N ASN A 16 -3.12 -2.48 -16.65
CA ASN A 16 -4.16 -1.73 -15.92
C ASN A 16 -5.35 -2.57 -15.42
N GLU A 17 -5.42 -3.85 -15.78
CA GLU A 17 -6.47 -4.77 -15.32
C GLU A 17 -5.94 -5.96 -14.52
N LEU A 18 -4.67 -5.98 -14.13
CA LEU A 18 -4.10 -7.07 -13.31
C LEU A 18 -4.86 -7.26 -11.99
N TRP A 19 -5.33 -6.18 -11.38
CA TRP A 19 -6.18 -6.24 -10.20
C TRP A 19 -7.54 -6.92 -10.48
N ARG A 20 -8.11 -6.78 -11.69
CA ARG A 20 -9.34 -7.49 -12.09
C ARG A 20 -9.08 -8.99 -12.23
N VAL A 21 -7.93 -9.35 -12.82
CA VAL A 21 -7.50 -10.75 -12.95
C VAL A 21 -7.33 -11.38 -11.58
N GLU A 22 -6.69 -10.68 -10.65
CA GLU A 22 -6.50 -11.16 -9.27
C GLU A 22 -7.84 -11.37 -8.55
N LEU A 23 -8.76 -10.39 -8.61
CA LEU A 23 -10.09 -10.55 -8.03
C LEU A 23 -10.88 -11.69 -8.69
N ALA A 24 -10.77 -11.88 -10.00
CA ALA A 24 -11.42 -12.97 -10.72
C ALA A 24 -10.85 -14.35 -10.34
N ARG A 25 -9.54 -14.43 -10.09
CA ARG A 25 -8.87 -15.63 -9.58
C ARG A 25 -9.40 -16.00 -8.19
N GLU A 26 -9.40 -15.05 -7.26
CA GLU A 26 -9.91 -15.25 -5.88
C GLU A 26 -11.38 -15.71 -5.88
N MET A 27 -12.24 -15.05 -6.67
CA MET A 27 -13.65 -15.47 -6.82
C MET A 27 -13.81 -16.91 -7.36
N SER A 28 -12.83 -17.42 -8.12
CA SER A 28 -12.86 -18.77 -8.68
C SER A 28 -12.34 -19.83 -7.71
N GLU A 29 -11.36 -19.47 -6.87
CA GLU A 29 -10.74 -20.37 -5.90
C GLU A 29 -11.62 -20.58 -4.65
N ASP A 30 -12.34 -19.55 -4.21
CA ASP A 30 -13.25 -19.61 -3.05
C ASP A 30 -14.38 -20.66 -3.18
N VAL A 31 -14.71 -21.07 -4.41
CA VAL A 31 -15.72 -22.10 -4.69
C VAL A 31 -15.20 -23.51 -4.40
N ALA A 32 -13.88 -23.71 -4.34
CA ALA A 32 -13.27 -25.03 -4.19
C ALA A 32 -13.18 -25.51 -2.73
N ASP A 33 -13.02 -24.60 -1.76
CA ASP A 33 -12.71 -24.93 -0.35
C ASP A 33 -13.90 -24.79 0.63
N GLY A 34 -15.12 -24.60 0.09
CA GLY A 34 -16.37 -24.88 0.81
C GLY A 34 -16.93 -23.76 1.69
N VAL A 35 -16.25 -22.62 1.81
CA VAL A 35 -16.78 -21.40 2.44
C VAL A 35 -16.39 -20.19 1.58
N ALA A 36 -17.27 -19.78 0.65
CA ALA A 36 -16.99 -18.71 -0.30
C ALA A 36 -17.27 -17.33 0.32
N VAL A 37 -16.21 -16.61 0.67
CA VAL A 37 -16.28 -15.21 1.11
C VAL A 37 -16.69 -14.30 -0.04
N GLN A 38 -17.50 -13.26 0.23
CA GLN A 38 -18.01 -12.40 -0.83
C GLN A 38 -17.13 -11.18 -1.11
N PHE A 39 -16.15 -10.88 -0.26
CA PHE A 39 -15.37 -9.65 -0.39
C PHE A 39 -14.58 -9.47 -1.69
N PRO A 40 -14.11 -10.50 -2.44
CA PRO A 40 -13.51 -10.26 -3.75
C PRO A 40 -14.50 -9.60 -4.73
N SER A 41 -15.76 -10.05 -4.71
CA SER A 41 -16.83 -9.46 -5.54
C SER A 41 -17.22 -8.05 -5.06
N ILE A 42 -17.16 -7.81 -3.75
CA ILE A 42 -17.43 -6.49 -3.15
C ILE A 42 -16.34 -5.50 -3.57
N LEU A 43 -15.06 -5.90 -3.55
CA LEU A 43 -13.94 -5.09 -4.03
C LEU A 43 -14.07 -4.77 -5.52
N LEU A 44 -14.44 -5.75 -6.35
CA LEU A 44 -14.66 -5.52 -7.78
C LEU A 44 -15.75 -4.48 -8.04
N ASP A 45 -16.87 -4.56 -7.30
CA ASP A 45 -17.98 -3.61 -7.39
C ASP A 45 -17.56 -2.20 -6.94
N LEU A 46 -16.83 -2.10 -5.82
CA LEU A 46 -16.26 -0.84 -5.31
C LEU A 46 -15.37 -0.17 -6.37
N LEU A 47 -14.38 -0.90 -6.88
CA LEU A 47 -13.40 -0.35 -7.81
C LEU A 47 -14.02 -0.01 -9.18
N THR A 48 -15.11 -0.69 -9.57
CA THR A 48 -15.82 -0.37 -10.82
C THR A 48 -16.71 0.87 -10.69
N LYS A 49 -17.23 1.16 -9.49
CA LYS A 49 -18.07 2.33 -9.21
C LYS A 49 -17.26 3.58 -8.84
N TRP A 50 -15.99 3.43 -8.49
CA TRP A 50 -15.10 4.53 -8.17
C TRP A 50 -14.56 5.21 -9.44
N PRO A 51 -14.41 6.56 -9.48
CA PRO A 51 -14.72 7.54 -8.44
C PRO A 51 -16.16 8.07 -8.47
N VAL A 52 -17.02 7.57 -9.36
CA VAL A 52 -18.37 8.12 -9.61
C VAL A 52 -19.24 8.12 -8.35
N ASP A 53 -19.32 6.98 -7.68
CA ASP A 53 -20.11 6.81 -6.45
C ASP A 53 -19.29 7.19 -5.19
N GLY A 54 -17.97 7.30 -5.34
CA GLY A 54 -17.04 7.77 -4.32
C GLY A 54 -17.23 7.10 -2.95
N VAL A 55 -17.25 7.93 -1.90
CA VAL A 55 -17.34 7.50 -0.50
C VAL A 55 -18.56 6.63 -0.21
N GLU A 56 -19.68 6.81 -0.91
CA GLU A 56 -20.88 5.98 -0.69
C GLU A 56 -20.65 4.53 -1.15
N ALA A 57 -19.93 4.31 -2.26
CA ALA A 57 -19.55 2.96 -2.67
C ALA A 57 -18.63 2.29 -1.65
N ALA A 58 -17.65 3.02 -1.10
CA ALA A 58 -16.76 2.50 -0.05
C ALA A 58 -17.53 2.18 1.23
N ARG A 59 -18.51 3.01 1.62
CA ARG A 59 -19.35 2.77 2.80
C ARG A 59 -20.23 1.54 2.63
N GLU A 60 -20.82 1.38 1.45
CA GLU A 60 -21.63 0.21 1.14
C GLU A 60 -20.77 -1.07 1.11
N ALA A 61 -19.59 -1.01 0.52
CA ALA A 61 -18.63 -2.11 0.52
C ALA A 61 -18.23 -2.51 1.95
N ALA A 62 -17.91 -1.55 2.82
CA ALA A 62 -17.58 -1.83 4.23
C ALA A 62 -18.71 -2.54 4.97
N ARG A 63 -19.97 -2.11 4.78
CA ARG A 63 -21.14 -2.77 5.38
C ARG A 63 -21.34 -4.19 4.86
N ARG A 64 -21.15 -4.41 3.56
CA ARG A 64 -21.28 -5.73 2.94
C ARG A 64 -20.19 -6.69 3.43
N ILE A 65 -18.96 -6.20 3.64
CA ILE A 65 -17.87 -6.99 4.23
C ILE A 65 -18.19 -7.36 5.68
N ASP A 66 -18.65 -6.41 6.51
CA ASP A 66 -19.04 -6.74 7.89
C ASP A 66 -20.22 -7.73 7.98
N ALA A 67 -21.18 -7.62 7.06
CA ALA A 67 -22.27 -8.58 6.95
C ALA A 67 -21.80 -9.96 6.48
N ASP A 68 -20.86 -10.03 5.53
CA ASP A 68 -20.30 -11.27 4.98
C ASP A 68 -19.69 -12.14 6.09
N TYR A 69 -18.86 -11.57 6.98
CA TYR A 69 -18.35 -12.34 8.12
C TYR A 69 -19.48 -12.91 9.00
N ARG A 70 -20.51 -12.11 9.30
CA ARG A 70 -21.63 -12.55 10.14
C ARG A 70 -22.43 -13.67 9.48
N ASP A 71 -22.69 -13.55 8.19
CA ASP A 71 -23.50 -14.51 7.44
C ASP A 71 -22.77 -15.84 7.21
N VAL A 72 -21.44 -15.78 7.08
CA VAL A 72 -20.59 -16.94 6.76
C VAL A 72 -20.09 -17.66 8.02
N TYR A 73 -19.63 -16.91 9.04
CA TYR A 73 -18.89 -17.46 10.17
C TYR A 73 -19.64 -17.42 11.50
N LEU A 74 -20.68 -16.59 11.65
CA LEU A 74 -21.49 -16.59 12.87
C LEU A 74 -22.73 -17.47 12.69
N PRO A 75 -22.93 -18.49 13.53
CA PRO A 75 -24.14 -19.28 13.49
C PRO A 75 -25.36 -18.38 13.73
N SER A 76 -26.42 -18.59 12.97
CA SER A 76 -27.73 -17.94 13.20
C SER A 76 -28.34 -18.33 14.57
N ASP A 77 -27.77 -19.36 15.23
CA ASP A 77 -28.21 -19.92 16.50
C ASP A 77 -27.75 -19.08 17.71
N PRO A 78 -28.68 -18.47 18.47
CA PRO A 78 -28.38 -17.72 19.69
C PRO A 78 -27.59 -18.50 20.75
N LEU A 79 -27.62 -19.84 20.73
CA LEU A 79 -26.94 -20.71 21.70
C LEU A 79 -25.44 -20.86 21.41
N LEU A 80 -24.98 -20.51 20.21
CA LEU A 80 -23.57 -20.61 19.81
C LEU A 80 -22.79 -19.30 20.00
N ARG A 81 -23.45 -18.22 20.47
CA ARG A 81 -22.85 -16.90 20.76
C ARG A 81 -21.72 -16.89 21.79
N GLY A 82 -21.49 -18.01 22.48
CA GLY A 82 -20.42 -18.17 23.48
C GLY A 82 -19.25 -19.03 23.01
N GLN A 83 -19.22 -19.50 21.75
CA GLN A 83 -18.06 -20.20 21.22
C GLN A 83 -16.90 -19.23 20.96
N GLU A 84 -15.69 -19.68 21.25
CA GLU A 84 -14.48 -18.97 20.82
C GLU A 84 -14.52 -18.82 19.30
N ASP A 85 -14.28 -17.60 18.83
CA ASP A 85 -14.19 -17.27 17.42
C ASP A 85 -13.12 -18.13 16.75
N LYS A 86 -13.51 -18.88 15.72
CA LYS A 86 -12.62 -19.79 14.99
C LYS A 86 -12.11 -19.22 13.68
N GLY A 87 -12.45 -17.97 13.34
CA GLY A 87 -12.28 -17.48 11.97
C GLY A 87 -11.94 -16.01 11.78
N MET A 88 -12.15 -15.10 12.74
CA MET A 88 -11.94 -13.66 12.47
C MET A 88 -10.49 -13.35 12.10
N ALA A 89 -9.51 -13.95 12.80
CA ALA A 89 -8.10 -13.75 12.46
C ALA A 89 -7.80 -14.15 11.01
N GLY A 90 -8.32 -15.30 10.56
CA GLY A 90 -8.17 -15.76 9.18
C GLY A 90 -8.94 -14.89 8.18
N TYR A 91 -10.15 -14.48 8.52
CA TYR A 91 -10.99 -13.60 7.71
C TYR A 91 -10.32 -12.24 7.49
N LEU A 92 -9.83 -11.60 8.55
CA LEU A 92 -9.11 -10.32 8.48
C LEU A 92 -7.80 -10.48 7.71
N SER A 93 -7.07 -11.58 7.91
CA SER A 93 -5.82 -11.84 7.19
C SER A 93 -6.06 -11.98 5.68
N HIS A 94 -7.11 -12.69 5.28
CA HIS A 94 -7.50 -12.82 3.87
C HIS A 94 -8.00 -11.50 3.30
N LEU A 95 -8.87 -10.78 4.02
CA LEU A 95 -9.39 -9.47 3.60
C LEU A 95 -8.26 -8.45 3.40
N TYR A 96 -7.43 -8.22 4.42
CA TYR A 96 -6.32 -7.26 4.34
C TYR A 96 -5.28 -7.72 3.34
N GLY A 97 -4.98 -9.02 3.29
CA GLY A 97 -4.09 -9.61 2.31
C GLY A 97 -4.55 -9.33 0.87
N LEU A 98 -5.84 -9.50 0.59
CA LEU A 98 -6.39 -9.23 -0.74
C LEU A 98 -6.39 -7.74 -1.07
N VAL A 99 -6.83 -6.86 -0.15
CA VAL A 99 -6.79 -5.40 -0.34
C VAL A 99 -5.36 -4.95 -0.66
N MET A 100 -4.37 -5.44 0.09
CA MET A 100 -2.96 -5.11 -0.13
C MET A 100 -2.42 -5.71 -1.43
N SER A 101 -2.85 -6.93 -1.81
CA SER A 101 -2.49 -7.55 -3.10
C SER A 101 -2.98 -6.68 -4.27
N VAL A 102 -4.27 -6.32 -4.25
CA VAL A 102 -4.91 -5.44 -5.23
C VAL A 102 -4.19 -4.09 -5.29
N ALA A 103 -3.83 -3.50 -4.15
CA ALA A 103 -3.09 -2.25 -4.10
C ALA A 103 -1.72 -2.31 -4.80
N THR A 104 -1.07 -3.48 -4.89
CA THR A 104 0.20 -3.63 -5.61
C THR A 104 0.06 -3.59 -7.14
N PHE A 105 -1.15 -3.89 -7.65
CA PHE A 105 -1.46 -3.91 -9.08
C PHE A 105 -2.05 -2.60 -9.60
N ILE A 106 -2.46 -1.70 -8.71
CA ILE A 106 -3.01 -0.38 -9.06
C ILE A 106 -1.86 0.62 -9.04
N ASP A 107 -1.68 1.37 -10.12
CA ASP A 107 -0.66 2.41 -10.20
C ASP A 107 -0.76 3.42 -9.04
N CYS A 108 0.39 3.85 -8.52
CA CYS A 108 0.46 4.71 -7.32
C CYS A 108 -0.27 6.05 -7.45
N ASP A 109 -0.47 6.56 -8.67
CA ASP A 109 -1.18 7.78 -9.01
C ASP A 109 -2.64 7.57 -9.44
N ASP A 110 -3.10 6.32 -9.52
CA ASP A 110 -4.46 5.99 -9.87
C ASP A 110 -5.43 6.24 -8.69
N PRO A 111 -6.59 6.89 -8.91
CA PRO A 111 -7.58 7.16 -7.86
C PRO A 111 -8.17 5.90 -7.20
N LEU A 112 -8.01 4.72 -7.80
CA LEU A 112 -8.41 3.45 -7.18
C LEU A 112 -7.59 3.11 -5.94
N GLN A 113 -6.37 3.65 -5.78
CA GLN A 113 -5.64 3.58 -4.51
C GLN A 113 -6.45 4.22 -3.38
N ASP A 114 -7.08 5.37 -3.64
CA ASP A 114 -7.90 6.07 -2.65
C ASP A 114 -9.19 5.28 -2.34
N ALA A 115 -9.74 4.53 -3.30
CA ALA A 115 -10.90 3.68 -3.08
C ALA A 115 -10.62 2.59 -2.03
N LEU A 116 -9.45 1.92 -2.13
CA LEU A 116 -9.03 0.90 -1.17
C LEU A 116 -8.80 1.48 0.22
N VAL A 117 -8.14 2.64 0.31
CA VAL A 117 -7.91 3.31 1.60
C VAL A 117 -9.24 3.76 2.20
N GLN A 118 -10.14 4.32 1.39
CA GLN A 118 -11.45 4.76 1.84
C GLN A 118 -12.31 3.60 2.34
N LEU A 119 -12.19 2.41 1.74
CA LEU A 119 -12.84 1.19 2.24
C LEU A 119 -12.41 0.89 3.68
N LEU A 120 -11.10 0.88 3.93
CA LEU A 120 -10.57 0.62 5.27
C LEU A 120 -11.03 1.70 6.27
N VAL A 121 -11.07 2.96 5.84
CA VAL A 121 -11.57 4.07 6.67
C VAL A 121 -13.05 3.87 7.02
N GLU A 122 -13.89 3.42 6.09
CA GLU A 122 -15.29 3.16 6.37
C GLU A 122 -15.50 1.91 7.25
N LEU A 123 -14.65 0.88 7.13
CA LEU A 123 -14.65 -0.26 8.05
C LEU A 123 -14.41 0.18 9.51
N ARG A 124 -13.46 1.11 9.74
CA ARG A 124 -13.20 1.71 11.07
C ARG A 124 -14.35 2.53 11.64
N LYS A 125 -15.31 2.95 10.80
CA LYS A 125 -16.49 3.72 11.22
C LYS A 125 -17.67 2.83 11.61
N LEU A 126 -17.60 1.54 11.35
CA LEU A 126 -18.63 0.59 11.75
C LEU A 126 -18.69 0.48 13.29
N PRO A 127 -19.84 0.08 13.87
CA PRO A 127 -19.94 -0.17 15.31
C PRO A 127 -18.85 -1.15 15.78
N PRO A 128 -17.98 -0.74 16.71
CA PRO A 128 -16.87 -1.59 17.15
C PRO A 128 -17.38 -2.90 17.73
N THR A 129 -16.79 -4.01 17.31
CA THR A 129 -17.10 -5.34 17.81
C THR A 129 -15.84 -5.97 18.39
N VAL A 130 -15.97 -6.53 19.59
CA VAL A 130 -14.85 -7.15 20.32
C VAL A 130 -14.75 -8.62 19.95
N TYR A 131 -13.57 -9.05 19.53
CA TYR A 131 -13.23 -10.45 19.29
C TYR A 131 -11.96 -10.82 20.03
N LYS A 132 -11.76 -12.11 20.28
CA LYS A 132 -10.50 -12.63 20.83
C LYS A 132 -9.61 -13.11 19.71
N ILE A 133 -8.49 -12.42 19.48
CA ILE A 133 -7.46 -12.83 18.53
C ILE A 133 -6.19 -13.13 19.33
N TRP A 134 -5.63 -14.31 19.12
CA TRP A 134 -4.43 -14.80 19.85
C TRP A 134 -4.54 -14.74 21.38
N GLY A 135 -5.77 -14.82 21.91
CA GLY A 135 -6.05 -14.81 23.34
C GLY A 135 -6.30 -13.42 23.94
N GLU A 136 -6.21 -12.35 23.14
CA GLU A 136 -6.43 -10.97 23.57
C GLU A 136 -7.71 -10.38 22.97
N ASP A 137 -8.43 -9.57 23.76
CA ASP A 137 -9.59 -8.83 23.27
C ASP A 137 -9.12 -7.71 22.32
N CYS A 138 -9.67 -7.67 21.11
CA CYS A 138 -9.35 -6.68 20.10
C CYS A 138 -10.61 -6.05 19.51
N LEU A 139 -10.52 -4.80 19.06
CA LEU A 139 -11.59 -4.11 18.36
C LEU A 139 -11.39 -4.28 16.86
N VAL A 140 -12.21 -5.11 16.24
CA VAL A 140 -12.10 -5.42 14.81
C VAL A 140 -12.18 -4.15 13.96
N TYR A 141 -11.35 -4.09 12.92
CA TYR A 141 -11.10 -2.95 12.03
C TYR A 141 -10.43 -1.74 12.65
N THR A 142 -10.56 -1.54 13.97
CA THR A 142 -10.08 -0.32 14.65
C THR A 142 -8.70 -0.50 15.25
N SER A 143 -8.51 -1.58 16.00
CA SER A 143 -7.28 -1.90 16.73
C SER A 143 -7.15 -3.42 16.82
N ASP A 144 -7.20 -4.08 15.66
CA ASP A 144 -6.91 -5.50 15.53
C ASP A 144 -5.42 -5.72 15.20
N PRO A 145 -4.81 -6.82 15.67
CA PRO A 145 -3.40 -7.08 15.42
C PRO A 145 -3.12 -7.59 14.01
N ILE A 146 -4.15 -7.90 13.20
CA ILE A 146 -3.98 -8.56 11.91
C ILE A 146 -3.55 -7.56 10.83
N PHE A 147 -4.09 -6.33 10.85
CA PHE A 147 -3.68 -5.29 9.91
C PHE A 147 -2.18 -4.94 9.97
N PRO A 148 -1.60 -4.60 11.15
CA PRO A 148 -0.17 -4.30 11.25
C PRO A 148 0.71 -5.52 10.91
N ASP A 149 0.36 -6.72 11.38
CA ASP A 149 1.09 -7.96 11.10
C ASP A 149 1.13 -8.26 9.58
N THR A 150 -0.02 -8.19 8.91
CA THR A 150 -0.13 -8.40 7.46
C THR A 150 0.63 -7.32 6.67
N THR A 151 0.64 -6.07 7.16
CA THR A 151 1.42 -5.00 6.56
C THR A 151 2.91 -5.30 6.68
N GLU A 152 3.40 -5.63 7.88
CA GLU A 152 4.82 -5.87 8.14
C GLU A 152 5.34 -7.03 7.30
N ASP A 153 4.60 -8.14 7.22
CA ASP A 153 4.97 -9.29 6.40
C ASP A 153 5.05 -8.92 4.91
N ARG A 154 4.08 -8.16 4.39
CA ARG A 154 4.08 -7.73 2.99
C ARG A 154 5.12 -6.68 2.69
N TRP A 155 5.36 -5.76 3.62
CA TRP A 155 6.45 -4.80 3.48
C TRP A 155 7.77 -5.56 3.46
N ASN A 156 8.04 -6.48 4.39
CA ASN A 156 9.24 -7.32 4.39
C ASN A 156 9.40 -8.19 3.14
N ALA A 157 8.31 -8.70 2.56
CA ALA A 157 8.35 -9.48 1.32
C ALA A 157 8.73 -8.64 0.09
N ASN A 158 8.37 -7.36 0.09
CA ASN A 158 8.74 -6.39 -0.96
C ASN A 158 10.06 -5.66 -0.65
N PHE A 159 10.37 -5.50 0.63
CA PHE A 159 11.53 -4.82 1.17
C PHE A 159 12.75 -5.73 1.03
N GLY A 160 13.66 -5.34 0.15
CA GLY A 160 14.75 -6.21 -0.27
C GLY A 160 14.61 -6.70 -1.70
N ILE A 161 14.16 -5.83 -2.61
CA ILE A 161 14.73 -5.78 -3.96
C ILE A 161 16.24 -5.51 -3.81
N ALA A 162 16.96 -6.50 -3.30
CA ALA A 162 18.39 -6.52 -3.15
C ALA A 162 18.92 -6.76 -4.56
N PRO A 163 19.74 -5.84 -5.10
CA PRO A 163 20.50 -6.09 -6.32
C PRO A 163 21.28 -7.40 -6.25
N SER A 164 21.64 -7.87 -5.05
CA SER A 164 22.64 -8.92 -4.87
C SER A 164 22.25 -10.28 -5.46
N VAL A 165 20.97 -10.57 -5.72
CA VAL A 165 20.58 -11.85 -6.33
C VAL A 165 20.48 -11.77 -7.86
N LEU A 166 20.22 -10.59 -8.43
CA LEU A 166 20.02 -10.41 -9.89
C LEU A 166 21.14 -9.64 -10.60
N LEU A 167 21.87 -8.78 -9.88
CA LEU A 167 22.82 -7.81 -10.43
C LEU A 167 24.26 -8.03 -9.94
N SER A 168 24.46 -8.82 -8.88
CA SER A 168 25.80 -9.15 -8.38
C SER A 168 26.24 -10.54 -8.86
N SER A 169 26.93 -10.56 -10.00
CA SER A 169 27.77 -11.66 -10.52
C SER A 169 27.12 -12.66 -11.49
N GLY A 170 25.87 -12.47 -11.91
CA GLY A 170 25.21 -13.31 -12.92
C GLY A 170 25.46 -12.86 -14.37
N PRO A 171 25.12 -13.70 -15.37
CA PRO A 171 24.98 -13.23 -16.76
C PRO A 171 23.96 -12.09 -16.86
N PRO A 172 23.98 -11.29 -17.94
CA PRO A 172 22.95 -10.28 -18.18
C PRO A 172 21.56 -10.91 -18.07
N LEU A 173 20.64 -10.24 -17.37
CA LEU A 173 19.25 -10.66 -17.27
C LEU A 173 18.66 -10.79 -18.68
N ASP A 174 17.88 -11.85 -18.91
CA ASP A 174 17.08 -11.93 -20.11
C ASP A 174 15.89 -10.93 -20.06
N ASP A 175 15.21 -10.75 -21.19
CA ASP A 175 14.10 -9.80 -21.30
C ASP A 175 12.95 -10.13 -20.32
N SER A 176 12.73 -11.41 -20.00
CA SER A 176 11.69 -11.86 -19.09
C SER A 176 12.06 -11.55 -17.63
N GLU A 177 13.30 -11.81 -17.24
CA GLU A 177 13.82 -11.50 -15.92
C GLU A 177 13.84 -9.99 -15.67
N LYS A 178 14.20 -9.20 -16.69
CA LYS A 178 14.14 -7.74 -16.64
C LYS A 178 12.70 -7.24 -16.47
N ALA A 179 11.74 -7.77 -17.25
CA ALA A 179 10.34 -7.40 -17.10
C ALA A 179 9.77 -7.80 -15.72
N ALA A 180 10.15 -8.97 -15.19
CA ALA A 180 9.76 -9.41 -13.85
C ALA A 180 10.39 -8.55 -12.74
N TYR A 181 11.57 -8.00 -12.98
CA TYR A 181 12.23 -7.06 -12.08
C TYR A 181 11.55 -5.68 -12.08
N GLU A 182 11.21 -5.16 -13.27
CA GLU A 182 10.49 -3.90 -13.43
C GLU A 182 9.11 -3.96 -12.76
N ARG A 183 8.35 -5.05 -12.97
CA ARG A 183 7.07 -5.27 -12.28
C ARG A 183 7.20 -5.28 -10.76
N ARG A 184 8.26 -5.89 -10.22
CA ARG A 184 8.50 -5.88 -8.77
C ARG A 184 8.79 -4.47 -8.24
N CYS A 185 9.52 -3.66 -9.00
CA CYS A 185 9.73 -2.25 -8.65
C CYS A 185 8.41 -1.48 -8.63
N ASP A 186 7.57 -1.68 -9.64
CA ASP A 186 6.28 -0.99 -9.75
C ASP A 186 5.33 -1.43 -8.62
N SER A 187 5.25 -2.72 -8.33
CA SER A 187 4.47 -3.25 -7.19
C SER A 187 4.93 -2.67 -5.85
N TRP A 188 6.24 -2.49 -5.64
CA TRP A 188 6.76 -1.88 -4.41
C TRP A 188 6.39 -0.39 -4.30
N VAL A 189 6.49 0.36 -5.41
CA VAL A 189 6.03 1.76 -5.47
C VAL A 189 4.53 1.87 -5.15
N ASN A 190 3.72 1.02 -5.77
CA ASN A 190 2.27 1.00 -5.60
C ASN A 190 1.89 0.65 -4.15
N PHE A 191 2.50 -0.40 -3.60
CA PHE A 191 2.27 -0.80 -2.21
C PHE A 191 2.71 0.27 -1.20
N SER A 192 3.90 0.88 -1.39
CA SER A 192 4.38 1.94 -0.50
C SER A 192 3.47 3.18 -0.54
N SER A 193 2.94 3.50 -1.72
CA SER A 193 1.98 4.58 -1.91
C SER A 193 0.66 4.29 -1.19
N PHE A 194 0.18 3.04 -1.21
CA PHE A 194 -0.97 2.60 -0.43
C PHE A 194 -0.72 2.74 1.09
N LEU A 195 0.43 2.24 1.59
CA LEU A 195 0.77 2.33 3.01
C LEU A 195 0.93 3.78 3.49
N ALA A 196 1.51 4.66 2.67
CA ALA A 196 1.62 6.08 2.97
C ALA A 196 0.23 6.72 3.14
N ARG A 197 -0.75 6.37 2.29
CA ARG A 197 -2.14 6.83 2.44
C ARG A 197 -2.81 6.26 3.69
N CYS A 198 -2.65 4.98 3.98
CA CYS A 198 -3.16 4.38 5.23
C CYS A 198 -2.57 5.07 6.47
N THR A 199 -1.27 5.35 6.43
CA THR A 199 -0.58 6.10 7.50
C THR A 199 -1.14 7.51 7.66
N ALA A 200 -1.39 8.21 6.56
CA ALA A 200 -2.04 9.52 6.55
C ALA A 200 -3.42 9.48 7.26
N GLN A 201 -4.17 8.39 7.09
CA GLN A 201 -5.47 8.15 7.74
C GLN A 201 -5.37 7.62 9.18
N GLY A 202 -4.15 7.45 9.72
CA GLY A 202 -3.95 7.07 11.12
C GLY A 202 -4.20 5.60 11.43
N PHE A 203 -3.89 4.72 10.48
CA PHE A 203 -3.95 3.26 10.71
C PHE A 203 -2.86 2.76 11.65
N TYR A 204 -1.78 3.53 11.84
CA TYR A 204 -0.68 3.16 12.72
C TYR A 204 -0.59 4.02 13.98
N ASP A 205 -1.51 4.97 14.20
CA ASP A 205 -1.41 6.00 15.27
C ASP A 205 -1.23 5.39 16.68
N ASP A 206 -1.71 4.16 16.91
CA ASP A 206 -1.59 3.41 18.18
C ASP A 206 -0.39 2.44 18.23
N ASP A 207 0.39 2.33 17.15
CA ASP A 207 1.53 1.41 17.05
C ASP A 207 2.84 2.08 17.48
N SER A 208 3.57 1.46 18.40
CA SER A 208 4.89 1.93 18.85
C SER A 208 5.96 1.99 17.74
N SER A 209 5.73 1.28 16.64
CA SER A 209 6.54 1.24 15.42
C SER A 209 6.10 2.27 14.36
N LEU A 210 5.22 3.22 14.73
CA LEU A 210 4.76 4.33 13.89
C LEU A 210 5.89 4.89 13.01
N TYR A 211 5.68 4.87 11.70
CA TYR A 211 6.61 5.32 10.66
C TYR A 211 7.92 4.51 10.50
N LYS A 212 8.01 3.28 11.02
CA LYS A 212 9.14 2.38 10.79
C LYS A 212 9.48 2.30 9.30
N ASP A 213 8.49 2.01 8.46
CA ASP A 213 8.69 1.82 7.02
C ASP A 213 9.20 3.11 6.36
N ALA A 214 8.54 4.25 6.60
CA ALA A 214 8.98 5.55 6.13
C ALA A 214 10.40 5.92 6.59
N SER A 215 10.78 5.52 7.82
CA SER A 215 12.12 5.76 8.38
C SER A 215 13.23 5.00 7.68
N VAL A 216 12.89 3.96 6.92
CA VAL A 216 13.83 3.18 6.13
C VAL A 216 13.74 3.57 4.65
N ASP A 217 12.53 3.64 4.11
CA ASP A 217 12.26 3.88 2.70
C ASP A 217 12.67 5.28 2.24
N ILE A 218 12.46 6.31 3.06
CA ILE A 218 12.81 7.69 2.70
C ILE A 218 14.33 7.88 2.61
N PRO A 219 15.14 7.57 3.65
CA PRO A 219 16.58 7.74 3.56
C PRO A 219 17.22 6.88 2.46
N LEU A 220 16.68 5.68 2.21
CA LEU A 220 17.18 4.78 1.18
C LEU A 220 16.99 5.36 -0.23
N GLY A 221 15.81 5.89 -0.56
CA GLY A 221 15.55 6.44 -1.89
C GLY A 221 16.14 7.83 -2.12
N LEU A 222 16.36 8.61 -1.07
CA LEU A 222 17.11 9.86 -1.15
C LEU A 222 18.64 9.67 -1.20
N GLY A 223 19.12 8.43 -1.08
CA GLY A 223 20.56 8.13 -1.08
C GLY A 223 21.29 8.68 0.15
N LEU A 224 20.57 8.83 1.27
CA LEU A 224 21.14 9.21 2.56
C LEU A 224 21.65 7.99 3.35
N GLU A 225 21.13 6.80 3.03
CA GLU A 225 21.55 5.53 3.61
C GLU A 225 21.71 4.47 2.50
N GLY A 226 22.76 3.64 2.59
CA GLY A 226 23.05 2.60 1.61
C GLY A 226 23.84 3.06 0.38
N GLU A 227 24.07 2.13 -0.55
CA GLU A 227 24.76 2.40 -1.83
C GLU A 227 23.82 3.03 -2.85
N SER A 228 24.33 4.02 -3.60
CA SER A 228 23.62 4.62 -4.73
C SER A 228 23.26 3.54 -5.74
N SER A 229 21.98 3.43 -6.07
CA SER A 229 21.45 2.43 -6.99
C SER A 229 21.02 3.12 -8.28
N PRO A 230 21.82 3.10 -9.37
CA PRO A 230 21.43 3.75 -10.61
C PRO A 230 20.28 3.01 -11.33
N GLY A 231 19.69 3.67 -12.33
CA GLY A 231 18.69 3.07 -13.23
C GLY A 231 17.31 2.87 -12.57
N LYS A 232 16.61 1.80 -12.97
CA LYS A 232 15.23 1.50 -12.52
C LYS A 232 15.13 1.37 -11.00
N LEU A 233 16.14 0.78 -10.33
CA LEU A 233 16.12 0.65 -8.87
C LEU A 233 16.18 2.01 -8.17
N GLY A 234 17.04 2.90 -8.65
CA GLY A 234 17.14 4.26 -8.11
C GLY A 234 15.84 5.02 -8.29
N SER A 235 15.28 4.94 -9.49
CA SER A 235 13.99 5.56 -9.82
C SER A 235 12.86 5.00 -8.96
N CYS A 236 12.83 3.68 -8.76
CA CYS A 236 11.88 2.99 -7.89
C CYS A 236 12.00 3.46 -6.43
N ARG A 237 13.21 3.43 -5.86
CA ARG A 237 13.45 3.82 -4.47
C ARG A 237 13.12 5.29 -4.24
N LEU A 238 13.56 6.16 -5.15
CA LEU A 238 13.24 7.58 -5.09
C LEU A 238 11.72 7.78 -5.16
N MET A 239 11.02 7.10 -6.07
CA MET A 239 9.56 7.15 -6.14
C MET A 239 8.90 6.70 -4.83
N VAL A 240 9.33 5.59 -4.23
CA VAL A 240 8.84 5.13 -2.91
C VAL A 240 8.98 6.23 -1.86
N SER A 241 10.16 6.86 -1.74
CA SER A 241 10.37 7.98 -0.81
C SER A 241 9.43 9.16 -1.09
N LEU A 242 9.25 9.50 -2.36
CA LEU A 242 8.36 10.58 -2.78
C LEU A 242 6.90 10.28 -2.41
N GLN A 243 6.43 9.04 -2.56
CA GLN A 243 5.06 8.66 -2.20
C GLN A 243 4.82 8.78 -0.68
N TRP A 244 5.79 8.36 0.15
CA TRP A 244 5.71 8.55 1.60
C TRP A 244 5.57 10.03 1.98
N ILE A 245 6.46 10.88 1.45
CA ILE A 245 6.44 12.32 1.75
C ILE A 245 5.19 12.98 1.19
N LEU A 246 4.75 12.62 -0.01
CA LEU A 246 3.59 13.20 -0.67
C LEU A 246 2.30 12.95 0.12
N HIS A 247 2.09 11.72 0.60
CA HIS A 247 0.81 11.32 1.17
C HIS A 247 0.75 11.49 2.69
N CYS A 248 1.87 11.37 3.41
CA CYS A 248 1.87 11.48 4.87
C CYS A 248 3.03 12.33 5.43
N GLY A 249 3.67 13.15 4.59
CA GLY A 249 4.77 14.03 5.00
C GLY A 249 4.42 14.96 6.17
N ASP A 250 3.22 15.55 6.17
CA ASP A 250 2.77 16.42 7.27
C ASP A 250 2.69 15.66 8.59
N LYS A 251 2.10 14.45 8.59
CA LYS A 251 2.02 13.58 9.76
C LYS A 251 3.40 13.13 10.25
N ILE A 252 4.31 12.79 9.33
CA ILE A 252 5.71 12.46 9.64
C ILE A 252 6.40 13.66 10.30
N ARG A 253 6.27 14.85 9.71
CA ARG A 253 6.86 16.09 10.21
C ARG A 253 6.35 16.42 11.61
N ASP A 254 5.03 16.39 11.81
CA ASP A 254 4.41 16.65 13.12
C ASP A 254 4.90 15.67 14.19
N ASN A 255 5.06 14.39 13.82
CA ASN A 255 5.64 13.40 14.72
C ASN A 255 7.12 13.67 15.00
N MET A 256 7.91 14.04 13.99
CA MET A 256 9.33 14.40 14.16
C MET A 256 9.54 15.64 15.03
N ILE A 257 8.60 16.60 15.01
CA ILE A 257 8.61 17.76 15.92
C ILE A 257 8.42 17.31 17.37
N GLN A 258 7.54 16.34 17.61
CA GLN A 258 7.20 15.83 18.93
C GLN A 258 8.16 14.76 19.45
N SER A 259 8.95 14.16 18.56
CA SER A 259 9.81 13.04 18.91
C SER A 259 11.09 13.47 19.61
N ASP A 260 11.47 12.72 20.66
CA ASP A 260 12.75 12.81 21.35
C ASP A 260 13.80 11.83 20.77
N LYS A 261 13.43 11.05 19.74
CA LYS A 261 14.28 10.01 19.16
C LYS A 261 15.42 10.67 18.34
N PRO A 262 16.70 10.40 18.65
CA PRO A 262 17.84 11.02 17.96
C PRO A 262 17.91 10.75 16.45
N LYS A 263 17.26 9.68 15.97
CA LYS A 263 17.24 9.28 14.56
C LYS A 263 15.96 9.68 13.81
N TRP A 264 15.01 10.31 14.49
CA TRP A 264 13.70 10.68 13.95
C TRP A 264 13.31 12.07 14.49
N ASN A 265 13.81 13.12 13.84
CA ASN A 265 13.66 14.51 14.28
C ASN A 265 13.77 15.49 13.12
N MET A 266 13.54 16.78 13.39
CA MET A 266 13.59 17.83 12.38
C MET A 266 14.94 17.97 11.67
N GLY A 267 16.07 17.61 12.30
CA GLY A 267 17.37 17.61 11.62
C GLY A 267 17.47 16.55 10.51
N LYS A 268 16.73 15.44 10.61
CA LYS A 268 16.57 14.45 9.53
C LYS A 268 15.62 14.98 8.45
N TRP A 269 14.51 15.62 8.85
CA TRP A 269 13.59 16.26 7.91
C TRP A 269 14.32 17.28 7.01
N ASP A 270 15.13 18.16 7.61
CA ASP A 270 15.91 19.17 6.86
C ASP A 270 16.88 18.53 5.87
N GLN A 271 17.50 17.39 6.23
CA GLN A 271 18.34 16.62 5.31
C GLN A 271 17.55 16.06 4.13
N TRP A 272 16.32 15.59 4.37
CA TRP A 272 15.45 15.08 3.31
C TRP A 272 15.07 16.19 2.33
N VAL A 273 14.66 17.36 2.85
CA VAL A 273 14.31 18.54 2.04
C VAL A 273 15.51 19.00 1.23
N ALA A 274 16.69 19.11 1.84
CA ALA A 274 17.91 19.52 1.13
C ALA A 274 18.27 18.53 0.02
N LYS A 275 18.16 17.22 0.29
CA LYS A 275 18.50 16.18 -0.68
C LYS A 275 17.52 16.13 -1.85
N LEU A 276 16.23 16.34 -1.60
CA LEU A 276 15.22 16.44 -2.66
C LEU A 276 15.49 17.61 -3.62
N LYS A 277 15.92 18.77 -3.10
CA LYS A 277 16.32 19.91 -3.93
C LYS A 277 17.53 19.58 -4.80
N GLU A 278 18.56 18.94 -4.22
CA GLU A 278 19.75 18.51 -4.98
C GLU A 278 19.37 17.53 -6.10
N ILE A 279 18.46 16.58 -5.84
CA ILE A 279 18.02 15.59 -6.84
C ILE A 279 17.24 16.26 -7.98
N GLU A 280 16.37 17.22 -7.67
CA GLU A 280 15.61 17.97 -8.68
C GLU A 280 16.52 18.81 -9.58
N GLU A 281 17.48 19.53 -8.98
CA GLU A 281 18.51 20.31 -9.70
C GLU A 281 19.46 19.43 -10.52
N GLY A 282 19.79 18.23 -10.01
CA GLY A 282 20.68 17.26 -10.65
C GLY A 282 20.12 16.61 -11.91
N GLY A 283 18.82 16.78 -12.18
CA GLY A 283 18.15 16.26 -13.37
C GLY A 283 17.70 14.80 -13.19
N ILE A 284 16.40 14.62 -12.96
CA ILE A 284 15.76 13.29 -12.93
C ILE A 284 15.40 12.89 -14.38
N GLU A 285 15.92 11.75 -14.84
CA GLU A 285 15.66 11.23 -16.20
C GLU A 285 14.23 10.72 -16.38
N ASP A 286 13.69 10.01 -15.38
CA ASP A 286 12.33 9.47 -15.41
C ASP A 286 11.30 10.59 -15.21
N ALA A 287 10.45 10.80 -16.20
CA ALA A 287 9.47 11.88 -16.20
C ALA A 287 8.41 11.75 -15.09
N LYS A 288 8.00 10.52 -14.73
CA LYS A 288 7.01 10.27 -13.66
C LYS A 288 7.64 10.59 -12.31
N VAL A 289 8.88 10.16 -12.08
CA VAL A 289 9.66 10.47 -10.86
C VAL A 289 9.90 11.97 -10.75
N LYS A 290 10.25 12.63 -11.86
CA LYS A 290 10.46 14.07 -11.88
C LYS A 290 9.21 14.84 -11.47
N ALA A 291 8.06 14.54 -12.09
CA ALA A 291 6.80 15.19 -11.76
C ALA A 291 6.39 14.97 -10.29
N ALA A 292 6.64 13.77 -9.75
CA ALA A 292 6.40 13.48 -8.34
C ALA A 292 7.32 14.31 -7.41
N ALA A 293 8.61 14.44 -7.75
CA ALA A 293 9.57 15.24 -6.99
C ALA A 293 9.20 16.73 -6.97
N GLU A 294 8.82 17.28 -8.12
CA GLU A 294 8.34 18.66 -8.24
C GLU A 294 7.08 18.89 -7.38
N LYS A 295 6.13 17.96 -7.40
CA LYS A 295 4.90 18.01 -6.58
C LYS A 295 5.22 17.98 -5.08
N VAL A 296 6.13 17.11 -4.65
CA VAL A 296 6.56 17.00 -3.26
C VAL A 296 7.25 18.29 -2.80
N LEU A 297 8.20 18.80 -3.59
CA LEU A 297 8.91 20.04 -3.25
C LEU A 297 7.97 21.24 -3.15
N ALA A 298 7.00 21.36 -4.07
CA ALA A 298 5.99 22.41 -4.00
C ALA A 298 5.15 22.31 -2.71
N GLY A 299 4.78 21.10 -2.30
CA GLY A 299 4.07 20.87 -1.03
C GLY A 299 4.89 21.26 0.19
N LEU A 300 6.16 20.83 0.25
CA LEU A 300 7.07 21.13 1.37
C LEU A 300 7.31 22.63 1.55
N VAL A 301 7.49 23.37 0.46
CA VAL A 301 7.68 24.83 0.49
C VAL A 301 6.42 25.54 1.00
N SER A 302 5.24 25.02 0.70
CA SER A 302 3.98 25.56 1.23
C SER A 302 3.85 25.36 2.74
N THR A 303 4.28 24.21 3.27
CA THR A 303 4.18 23.86 4.70
C THR A 303 5.18 24.63 5.58
N ASP A 304 6.34 25.02 5.04
CA ASP A 304 7.33 25.83 5.77
C ASP A 304 6.99 27.34 5.82
N ALA A 305 6.05 27.80 4.99
CA ALA A 305 5.59 29.19 4.96
C ALA A 305 4.40 29.48 5.91
N SER A 306 3.81 28.44 6.50
CA SER A 306 2.64 28.47 7.40
C SER A 306 3.01 28.21 8.85
#